data_AF-A0A957DRJ0-F1
#
_entry.id   AF-A0A957DRJ0-F1
#
_cell.length_a   1.000
_cell.length_b   1.000
_cell.length_c   1.000
_cell.angle_alpha   90.00
_cell.angle_beta   90.00
_cell.angle_gamma   90.00
#
_symmetry.space_group_name_H-M   'P 1'
#
loop_
_entity.id
_entity.type
_entity.pdbx_description
1 polymer ?
#
loop_
_entity_poly.entity_id
_entity_poly.type
_entity_poly.pdbx_seq_one_letter_code
_entity_poly.pdbx_strand_id
1 'polypeptide(L)'
;MDGIEPTLSWYLALAPEIALAILLIAIQVYSRALPSDKQRNVGLMTAWGAFTILLITLGLWLFAGEPDSTLSRDLNQSLIWGGMIRHDLITLVFRVIFLSALMTTSLISLDVKRLQTVEYYALLITASMGFSLMAASADLIMLYIALEMASISSYILAGFYKNEDRSPEAGMKYFVYGAFATGVMLFGMSLLYGITGGTNLYAIGGLVMSNQPISPEINAILLIAAAMIIVGFGFKISAVPFHFWTPDVYEGSPTAFTAFVSTASKAAGFAVFMRVFSSGMLNFTPGNLGQPGQGTAWWPMLVSMCIITMTIGNFAAIYQRNIKRMLAYSSISQAGYALIGLLTFTPDGSGATMFYLLMYAFTNIAAFGVIIVISNVSKSEQMEDFYGLNKRSPYLALVMLFALLSLGGIPPTAGFLGKFFVFKAA
;
A
#
# COMPACT_ATOMS: atom_id res chain seq x y z
N MET A 1 32.60 -13.27 2.76
CA MET A 1 32.18 -12.00 2.12
C MET A 1 33.11 -11.80 0.94
N ASP A 2 32.87 -12.54 -0.14
CA ASP A 2 33.59 -12.31 -1.39
C ASP A 2 32.98 -11.10 -2.08
N GLY A 3 33.85 -10.21 -2.56
CA GLY A 3 33.48 -8.96 -3.22
C GLY A 3 32.70 -9.23 -4.49
N ILE A 4 31.37 -9.18 -4.40
CA ILE A 4 30.50 -9.07 -5.56
C ILE A 4 30.57 -7.60 -5.97
N GLU A 5 31.34 -7.28 -7.03
CA GLU A 5 31.31 -5.94 -7.61
C GLU A 5 29.87 -5.60 -8.04
N PRO A 6 29.39 -4.38 -7.77
CA PRO A 6 28.05 -3.98 -8.15
C PRO A 6 27.93 -4.00 -9.67
N THR A 7 27.21 -4.98 -10.19
CA THR A 7 26.95 -5.13 -11.62
C THR A 7 25.92 -4.11 -12.09
N LEU A 8 25.85 -3.83 -13.39
CA LEU A 8 24.89 -2.89 -13.97
C LEU A 8 23.43 -3.20 -13.55
N SER A 9 23.09 -4.48 -13.40
CA SER A 9 21.78 -4.93 -12.92
C SER A 9 21.43 -4.43 -11.52
N TRP A 10 22.42 -4.20 -10.65
CA TRP A 10 22.19 -3.68 -9.29
C TRP A 10 21.67 -2.25 -9.30
N TYR A 11 22.21 -1.43 -10.21
CA TYR A 11 21.77 -0.06 -10.40
C TYR A 11 20.42 0.00 -11.10
N LEU A 12 20.19 -0.88 -12.08
CA LEU A 12 18.91 -0.96 -12.79
C LEU A 12 17.75 -1.38 -11.87
N ALA A 13 17.99 -2.25 -10.89
CA ALA A 13 16.95 -2.66 -9.94
C ALA A 13 16.42 -1.52 -9.05
N LEU A 14 17.28 -0.55 -8.74
CA LEU A 14 16.98 0.67 -7.98
C LEU A 14 16.66 1.89 -8.86
N ALA A 15 16.62 1.72 -10.19
CA ALA A 15 16.37 2.82 -11.12
C ALA A 15 15.08 3.60 -10.80
N PRO A 16 13.94 2.97 -10.40
CA PRO A 16 12.74 3.71 -10.05
C PRO A 16 12.93 4.62 -8.83
N GLU A 17 13.60 4.14 -7.78
CA GLU A 17 13.87 4.92 -6.57
C GLU A 17 14.87 6.06 -6.82
N ILE A 18 15.92 5.79 -7.59
CA ILE A 18 16.89 6.82 -8.00
C ILE A 18 16.20 7.88 -8.84
N ALA A 19 15.35 7.48 -9.79
CA ALA A 19 14.61 8.42 -10.63
C ALA A 19 13.59 9.25 -9.84
N LEU A 20 12.93 8.67 -8.82
CA LEU A 20 12.08 9.42 -7.90
C LEU A 20 12.88 10.41 -7.05
N ALA A 21 14.08 10.04 -6.59
CA ALA A 21 14.98 10.96 -5.88
C ALA A 21 15.43 12.12 -6.77
N ILE A 22 15.76 11.84 -8.04
CA ILE A 22 16.08 12.87 -9.03
C ILE A 22 14.87 13.79 -9.26
N LEU A 23 13.67 13.21 -9.41
CA LEU A 23 12.44 13.99 -9.57
C LEU A 23 12.18 14.87 -8.35
N LEU A 24 12.39 14.36 -7.13
CA LEU A 24 12.24 15.10 -5.88
C LEU A 24 13.18 16.32 -5.82
N ILE A 25 14.44 16.15 -6.22
CA ILE A 25 15.40 17.26 -6.29
C ILE A 25 14.99 18.24 -7.40
N ALA A 26 14.62 17.71 -8.56
CA ALA A 26 14.26 18.51 -9.74
C ALA A 26 13.03 19.40 -9.47
N ILE A 27 11.99 18.90 -8.79
CA ILE A 27 10.82 19.73 -8.46
C ILE A 27 11.17 20.84 -7.46
N GLN A 28 12.10 20.61 -6.53
CA GLN A 28 12.54 21.61 -5.56
C GLN A 28 13.33 22.73 -6.25
N VAL A 29 14.30 22.36 -7.10
CA VAL A 29 15.06 23.34 -7.89
C VAL A 29 14.14 24.10 -8.83
N TYR A 30 13.25 23.41 -9.54
CA TYR A 30 12.31 24.02 -10.47
C TYR A 30 11.33 24.97 -9.77
N SER A 31 10.83 24.61 -8.57
CA SER A 31 9.92 25.45 -7.81
C SER A 31 10.54 26.80 -7.39
N ARG A 32 11.86 26.83 -7.10
CA ARG A 32 12.57 28.06 -6.73
C ARG A 32 12.72 29.02 -7.90
N ALA A 33 12.77 28.51 -9.12
CA ALA A 33 12.85 29.33 -10.33
C ALA A 33 11.48 29.84 -10.80
N LEU A 34 10.39 29.30 -10.27
CA LEU A 34 9.03 29.66 -10.68
C LEU A 34 8.46 30.80 -9.83
N PRO A 35 7.77 31.78 -10.45
CA PRO A 35 6.94 32.71 -9.71
C PRO A 35 5.74 32.00 -9.07
N SER A 36 5.20 32.58 -8.00
CA SER A 36 4.19 31.98 -7.12
C SER A 36 2.85 31.66 -7.82
N ASP A 37 2.56 32.33 -8.93
CA ASP A 37 1.37 32.11 -9.78
C ASP A 37 1.46 30.83 -10.64
N LYS A 38 2.66 30.28 -10.82
CA LYS A 38 2.91 29.10 -11.68
C LYS A 38 3.20 27.82 -10.92
N GLN A 39 2.92 27.76 -9.61
CA GLN A 39 3.18 26.57 -8.80
C GLN A 39 2.37 25.33 -9.24
N ARG A 40 1.28 25.51 -9.99
CA ARG A 40 0.59 24.42 -10.71
C ARG A 40 1.54 23.57 -11.58
N ASN A 41 2.58 24.17 -12.15
CA ASN A 41 3.54 23.46 -13.00
C ASN A 41 4.40 22.45 -12.22
N VAL A 42 4.57 22.65 -10.92
CA VAL A 42 5.28 21.67 -10.05
C VAL A 42 4.48 20.37 -9.97
N GLY A 43 3.16 20.46 -9.86
CA GLY A 43 2.29 19.28 -9.90
C GLY A 43 2.30 18.57 -11.25
N LEU A 44 2.31 19.32 -12.36
CA LEU A 44 2.41 18.76 -13.71
C LEU A 44 3.75 18.03 -13.91
N MET A 45 4.85 18.65 -13.47
CA MET A 45 6.17 18.03 -13.50
C MET A 45 6.20 16.74 -12.67
N THR A 46 5.57 16.73 -11.50
CA THR A 46 5.47 15.53 -10.67
C THR A 46 4.67 14.42 -11.36
N ALA A 47 3.52 14.76 -11.95
CA ALA A 47 2.68 13.79 -12.66
C ALA A 47 3.38 13.18 -13.88
N TRP A 48 3.94 14.01 -14.75
CA TRP A 48 4.63 13.55 -15.96
C TRP A 48 5.98 12.91 -15.65
N GLY A 49 6.66 13.36 -14.58
CA GLY A 49 7.83 12.68 -14.04
C GLY A 49 7.50 11.27 -13.57
N ALA A 50 6.45 11.09 -12.77
CA ALA A 50 5.98 9.78 -12.33
C ALA A 50 5.59 8.87 -13.51
N PHE A 51 4.92 9.41 -14.53
CA PHE A 51 4.59 8.69 -15.77
C PHE A 51 5.85 8.25 -16.54
N THR A 52 6.83 9.14 -16.65
CA THR A 52 8.11 8.84 -17.31
C THR A 52 8.86 7.73 -16.56
N ILE A 53 8.90 7.80 -15.23
CA ILE A 53 9.51 6.76 -14.38
C ILE A 53 8.76 5.42 -14.53
N LEU A 54 7.43 5.45 -14.64
CA LEU A 54 6.63 4.26 -14.91
C LEU A 54 7.01 3.60 -16.26
N LEU A 55 7.11 4.40 -17.33
CA LEU A 55 7.52 3.90 -18.65
C LEU A 55 8.95 3.36 -18.64
N ILE A 56 9.88 4.04 -17.95
CA ILE A 56 11.26 3.55 -17.77
C ILE A 56 11.25 2.23 -17.00
N THR A 57 10.47 2.12 -15.93
CA THR A 57 10.39 0.89 -15.12
C THR A 57 9.88 -0.29 -15.95
N LEU A 58 8.83 -0.09 -16.74
CA LEU A 58 8.30 -1.10 -17.65
C LEU A 58 9.26 -1.42 -18.80
N GLY A 59 9.90 -0.40 -19.37
CA GLY A 59 10.89 -0.58 -20.43
C GLY A 59 12.11 -1.37 -19.94
N LEU A 60 12.64 -1.04 -18.77
CA LEU A 60 13.73 -1.79 -18.16
C LEU A 60 13.33 -3.25 -17.92
N TRP A 61 12.12 -3.50 -17.42
CA TRP A 61 11.61 -4.87 -17.26
C TRP A 61 11.56 -5.64 -18.59
N LEU A 62 11.03 -5.01 -19.65
CA LEU A 62 10.87 -5.65 -20.95
C LEU A 62 12.19 -5.88 -21.70
N PHE A 63 13.16 -4.96 -21.59
CA PHE A 63 14.39 -4.98 -22.38
C PHE A 63 15.61 -5.55 -21.64
N ALA A 64 15.70 -5.39 -20.31
CA ALA A 64 16.81 -5.91 -19.53
C ALA A 64 16.65 -7.40 -19.17
N GLY A 65 15.49 -8.01 -19.49
CA GLY A 65 15.17 -9.39 -19.18
C GLY A 65 14.68 -9.57 -17.75
N GLU A 66 13.79 -10.55 -17.56
CA GLU A 66 13.26 -10.90 -16.24
C GLU A 66 14.35 -11.70 -15.48
N PRO A 67 14.73 -11.31 -14.25
CA PRO A 67 15.57 -12.17 -13.41
C PRO A 67 14.88 -13.49 -13.06
N ASP A 68 13.55 -13.57 -13.21
CA ASP A 68 12.71 -14.66 -12.70
C ASP A 68 11.50 -14.83 -13.65
N SER A 69 11.72 -15.28 -14.91
CA SER A 69 10.65 -15.52 -15.90
C SER A 69 9.84 -16.79 -15.66
N THR A 70 10.28 -17.57 -14.69
CA THR A 70 9.65 -18.80 -14.24
C THR A 70 9.52 -18.67 -12.73
N LEU A 71 8.41 -19.11 -12.16
CA LEU A 71 8.15 -19.15 -10.71
C LEU A 71 9.11 -20.12 -9.95
N SER A 72 10.32 -20.34 -10.47
CA SER A 72 11.34 -21.29 -10.03
C SER A 72 12.55 -20.59 -9.40
N ARG A 73 12.42 -20.40 -8.08
CA ARG A 73 13.38 -20.77 -7.01
C ARG A 73 14.84 -20.30 -7.02
N ASP A 74 15.36 -19.58 -8.00
CA ASP A 74 16.71 -19.01 -7.87
C ASP A 74 16.71 -17.67 -7.12
N LEU A 75 16.37 -17.76 -5.82
CA LEU A 75 16.37 -16.64 -4.88
C LEU A 75 17.66 -15.81 -4.95
N ASN A 76 18.80 -16.47 -5.17
CA ASN A 76 20.11 -15.83 -5.27
C ASN A 76 20.26 -14.89 -6.47
N GLN A 77 19.53 -15.11 -7.57
CA GLN A 77 19.59 -14.23 -8.75
C GLN A 77 18.70 -13.00 -8.60
N SER A 78 17.60 -13.13 -7.83
CA SER A 78 16.65 -12.04 -7.58
C SER A 78 17.05 -11.11 -6.42
N LEU A 79 17.94 -11.58 -5.53
CA LEU A 79 18.43 -10.85 -4.37
C LEU A 79 19.63 -9.98 -4.74
N ILE A 80 19.52 -8.68 -4.47
CA ILE A 80 20.49 -7.65 -4.86
C ILE A 80 20.84 -6.83 -3.61
N TRP A 81 21.94 -6.08 -3.65
CA TRP A 81 22.37 -5.20 -2.54
C TRP A 81 22.59 -5.97 -1.24
N GLY A 82 23.42 -7.01 -1.31
CA GLY A 82 23.71 -7.87 -0.16
C GLY A 82 22.48 -8.64 0.35
N GLY A 83 21.45 -8.79 -0.49
CA GLY A 83 20.19 -9.47 -0.14
C GLY A 83 19.17 -8.58 0.57
N MET A 84 19.39 -7.26 0.63
CA MET A 84 18.43 -6.33 1.24
C MET A 84 17.20 -6.07 0.35
N ILE A 85 17.33 -6.26 -0.96
CA ILE A 85 16.30 -5.95 -1.95
C ILE A 85 16.09 -7.16 -2.85
N ARG A 86 14.82 -7.45 -3.17
CA ARG A 86 14.42 -8.46 -4.17
C ARG A 86 13.81 -7.79 -5.40
N HIS A 87 14.36 -8.09 -6.56
CA HIS A 87 13.85 -7.65 -7.85
C HIS A 87 13.05 -8.77 -8.50
N ASP A 88 11.72 -8.67 -8.47
CA ASP A 88 10.80 -9.68 -8.98
C ASP A 88 9.45 -9.08 -9.45
N LEU A 89 8.56 -9.95 -9.94
CA LEU A 89 7.25 -9.56 -10.46
C LEU A 89 6.37 -8.88 -9.39
N ILE A 90 6.44 -9.33 -8.13
CA ILE A 90 5.71 -8.69 -7.02
C ILE A 90 6.17 -7.23 -6.89
N THR A 91 7.47 -6.99 -6.83
CA THR A 91 8.03 -5.63 -6.76
C THR A 91 7.57 -4.79 -7.96
N LEU A 92 7.60 -5.35 -9.18
CA LEU A 92 7.17 -4.64 -10.39
C LEU A 92 5.70 -4.23 -10.34
N VAL A 93 4.79 -5.17 -10.07
CA VAL A 93 3.34 -4.90 -10.10
C VAL A 93 2.98 -3.83 -9.06
N PHE A 94 3.56 -3.90 -7.86
CA PHE A 94 3.34 -2.88 -6.84
C PHE A 94 3.95 -1.52 -7.21
N ARG A 95 5.15 -1.48 -7.83
CA ARG A 95 5.72 -0.24 -8.39
C ARG A 95 4.79 0.41 -9.42
N VAL A 96 4.15 -0.38 -10.29
CA VAL A 96 3.15 0.11 -11.24
C VAL A 96 1.96 0.75 -10.51
N ILE A 97 1.46 0.14 -9.44
CA ILE A 97 0.38 0.72 -8.61
C ILE A 97 0.84 2.04 -7.98
N PHE A 98 2.03 2.11 -7.39
CA PHE A 98 2.49 3.31 -6.69
C PHE A 98 2.75 4.48 -7.65
N LEU A 99 3.39 4.22 -8.79
CA LEU A 99 3.69 5.27 -9.78
C LEU A 99 2.43 5.75 -10.49
N SER A 100 1.49 4.85 -10.79
CA SER A 100 0.18 5.26 -11.33
C SER A 100 -0.65 6.05 -10.32
N ALA A 101 -0.63 5.67 -9.04
CA ALA A 101 -1.28 6.42 -7.97
C ALA A 101 -0.62 7.80 -7.75
N LEU A 102 0.71 7.90 -7.79
CA LEU A 102 1.43 9.16 -7.71
C LEU A 102 1.08 10.07 -8.89
N MET A 103 1.11 9.55 -10.11
CA MET A 103 0.76 10.29 -11.32
C MET A 103 -0.66 10.85 -11.24
N THR A 104 -1.64 9.99 -11.00
CA THR A 104 -3.05 10.36 -11.02
C THR A 104 -3.43 11.26 -9.84
N THR A 105 -2.91 10.99 -8.62
CA THR A 105 -3.06 11.89 -7.47
C THR A 105 -2.48 13.26 -7.75
N SER A 106 -1.31 13.33 -8.39
CA SER A 106 -0.69 14.61 -8.74
C SER A 106 -1.57 15.40 -9.71
N LEU A 107 -2.17 14.72 -10.70
CA LEU A 107 -3.10 15.33 -11.66
C LEU A 107 -4.38 15.86 -11.01
N ILE A 108 -5.04 15.06 -10.16
CA ILE A 108 -6.29 15.50 -9.49
C ILE A 108 -6.03 16.61 -8.45
N SER A 109 -4.80 16.73 -7.95
CA SER A 109 -4.40 17.80 -7.02
C SER A 109 -4.16 19.14 -7.71
N LEU A 110 -4.01 19.16 -9.05
CA LEU A 110 -3.67 20.37 -9.81
C LEU A 110 -4.70 21.47 -9.68
N ASP A 111 -5.98 21.14 -9.56
CA ASP A 111 -7.05 22.14 -9.52
C ASP A 111 -7.41 22.56 -8.08
N VAL A 112 -6.70 22.01 -7.09
CA VAL A 112 -6.84 22.40 -5.68
C VAL A 112 -5.73 23.41 -5.35
N LYS A 113 -6.04 24.71 -5.47
CA LYS A 113 -5.06 25.81 -5.26
C LYS A 113 -4.20 25.68 -4.00
N ARG A 114 -4.79 25.21 -2.89
CA ARG A 114 -4.10 25.04 -1.60
C ARG A 114 -3.06 23.92 -1.58
N LEU A 115 -3.12 22.99 -2.53
CA LEU A 115 -2.19 21.87 -2.67
C LEU A 115 -1.12 22.14 -3.73
N GLN A 116 -1.20 23.26 -4.45
CA GLN A 116 -0.23 23.66 -5.46
C GLN A 116 1.07 24.18 -4.83
N THR A 117 1.66 23.44 -3.89
CA THR A 117 2.93 23.82 -3.26
C THR A 117 3.96 22.70 -3.42
N VAL A 118 5.24 23.05 -3.44
CA VAL A 118 6.30 22.07 -3.66
C VAL A 118 6.40 21.05 -2.53
N GLU A 119 6.08 21.45 -1.30
CA GLU A 119 6.13 20.59 -0.11
C GLU A 119 5.11 19.45 -0.22
N TYR A 120 3.91 19.73 -0.75
CA TYR A 120 2.89 18.69 -0.96
C TYR A 120 3.38 17.60 -1.91
N TYR A 121 3.88 17.99 -3.09
CA TYR A 121 4.38 17.05 -4.09
C TYR A 121 5.68 16.36 -3.65
N ALA A 122 6.56 17.06 -2.92
CA ALA A 122 7.78 16.48 -2.35
C ALA A 122 7.47 15.35 -1.35
N LEU A 123 6.46 15.55 -0.50
CA LEU A 123 6.00 14.52 0.43
C LEU A 123 5.34 13.34 -0.30
N LEU A 124 4.57 13.58 -1.37
CA LEU A 124 4.00 12.50 -2.20
C LEU A 124 5.08 11.65 -2.88
N ILE A 125 6.12 12.28 -3.43
CA ILE A 125 7.26 11.57 -4.03
C ILE A 125 8.02 10.77 -2.98
N THR A 126 8.33 11.39 -1.83
CA THR A 126 9.02 10.72 -0.71
C THR A 126 8.21 9.52 -0.19
N ALA A 127 6.89 9.66 -0.06
CA ALA A 127 6.01 8.55 0.31
C ALA A 127 6.03 7.42 -0.74
N SER A 128 6.02 7.76 -2.03
CA SER A 128 6.09 6.80 -3.14
C SER A 128 7.41 6.04 -3.19
N MET A 129 8.53 6.71 -2.89
CA MET A 129 9.83 6.05 -2.73
C MET A 129 9.80 5.02 -1.60
N GLY A 130 9.23 5.38 -0.44
CA GLY A 130 9.04 4.47 0.67
C GLY A 130 8.17 3.27 0.29
N PHE A 131 7.04 3.48 -0.40
CA PHE A 131 6.19 2.38 -0.89
C PHE A 131 6.91 1.44 -1.86
N SER A 132 7.69 2.00 -2.80
CA SER A 132 8.50 1.21 -3.74
C SER A 132 9.53 0.34 -3.01
N LEU A 133 10.27 0.92 -2.07
CA LEU A 133 11.24 0.20 -1.25
C LEU A 133 10.57 -0.86 -0.36
N MET A 134 9.38 -0.58 0.19
CA MET A 134 8.61 -1.56 0.98
C MET A 134 8.30 -2.82 0.16
N ALA A 135 7.83 -2.66 -1.08
CA ALA A 135 7.53 -3.80 -1.95
C ALA A 135 8.80 -4.59 -2.32
N ALA A 136 9.93 -3.91 -2.46
CA ALA A 136 11.21 -4.50 -2.84
C ALA A 136 12.00 -5.09 -1.65
N SER A 137 11.61 -4.80 -0.41
CA SER A 137 12.40 -5.14 0.79
C SER A 137 12.52 -6.65 1.02
N ALA A 138 13.73 -7.15 1.17
CA ALA A 138 14.05 -8.54 1.51
C ALA A 138 14.73 -8.69 2.89
N ASP A 139 14.81 -7.59 3.64
CA ASP A 139 15.46 -7.48 4.94
C ASP A 139 14.59 -6.69 5.92
N LEU A 140 14.56 -7.10 7.20
CA LEU A 140 13.77 -6.48 8.27
C LEU A 140 14.09 -4.99 8.45
N ILE A 141 15.37 -4.60 8.40
CA ILE A 141 15.80 -3.22 8.59
C ILE A 141 15.36 -2.39 7.38
N MET A 142 15.58 -2.90 6.16
CA MET A 142 15.16 -2.21 4.94
C MET A 142 13.64 -2.01 4.92
N LEU A 143 12.88 -3.05 5.28
CA LEU A 143 11.43 -3.00 5.38
C LEU A 143 10.98 -1.92 6.38
N TYR A 144 11.57 -1.88 7.58
CA TYR A 144 11.24 -0.88 8.59
C TYR A 144 11.55 0.55 8.13
N ILE A 145 12.75 0.79 7.58
CA ILE A 145 13.16 2.10 7.07
C ILE A 145 12.24 2.57 5.93
N ALA A 146 11.93 1.69 4.98
CA ALA A 146 11.02 2.00 3.88
C ALA A 146 9.61 2.34 4.39
N LEU A 147 9.14 1.59 5.39
CA LEU A 147 7.84 1.82 6.02
C LEU A 147 7.79 3.16 6.75
N GLU A 148 8.82 3.52 7.52
CA GLU A 148 8.89 4.80 8.24
C GLU A 148 9.03 5.99 7.27
N MET A 149 9.84 5.86 6.22
CA MET A 149 9.96 6.88 5.16
C MET A 149 8.58 7.21 4.54
N ALA A 150 7.80 6.16 4.24
CA ALA A 150 6.45 6.31 3.72
C ALA A 150 5.48 6.89 4.77
N SER A 151 5.59 6.45 6.02
CA SER A 151 4.64 6.79 7.08
C SER A 151 4.80 8.22 7.57
N ILE A 152 6.03 8.68 7.81
CA ILE A 152 6.29 10.08 8.22
C ILE A 152 5.76 11.06 7.17
N SER A 153 6.01 10.79 5.88
CA SER A 153 5.48 11.61 4.79
C SER A 153 3.95 11.62 4.77
N SER A 154 3.33 10.46 5.02
CA SER A 154 1.89 10.29 5.06
C SER A 154 1.24 11.01 6.26
N TYR A 155 1.89 11.03 7.43
CA TYR A 155 1.40 11.75 8.61
C TYR A 155 1.35 13.26 8.38
N ILE A 156 2.40 13.81 7.75
CA ILE A 156 2.47 15.24 7.41
C ILE A 156 1.42 15.58 6.35
N LEU A 157 1.23 14.72 5.34
CA LEU A 157 0.21 14.92 4.29
C LEU A 157 -1.23 14.84 4.83
N ALA A 158 -1.50 14.02 5.84
CA ALA A 158 -2.80 13.98 6.51
C ALA A 158 -3.12 15.31 7.22
N GLY A 159 -2.10 15.89 7.86
CA GLY A 159 -2.16 17.18 8.55
C GLY A 159 -1.86 18.42 7.70
N PHE A 160 -1.94 18.31 6.37
CA PHE A 160 -1.39 19.35 5.48
C PHE A 160 -2.16 20.67 5.54
N TYR A 161 -3.48 20.65 5.79
CA TYR A 161 -4.29 21.86 5.92
C TYR A 161 -4.20 22.46 7.33
N LYS A 162 -3.19 23.30 7.53
CA LYS A 162 -2.89 23.94 8.84
C LYS A 162 -3.99 24.84 9.41
N ASN A 163 -4.89 25.35 8.57
CA ASN A 163 -5.92 26.31 8.95
C ASN A 163 -7.31 25.68 9.18
N GLU A 164 -7.42 24.35 9.18
CA GLU A 164 -8.66 23.62 9.44
C GLU A 164 -8.44 22.65 10.59
N ASP A 165 -9.20 22.74 11.68
CA ASP A 165 -8.95 21.91 12.87
C ASP A 165 -8.94 20.40 12.58
N ARG A 166 -9.75 19.94 11.62
CA ARG A 166 -9.90 18.52 11.27
C ARG A 166 -8.65 17.90 10.64
N SER A 167 -7.85 18.67 9.89
CA SER A 167 -6.69 18.11 9.18
C SER A 167 -5.51 17.87 10.13
N PRO A 168 -5.06 18.81 10.98
CA PRO A 168 -4.09 18.55 12.03
C PRO A 168 -4.53 17.46 13.01
N GLU A 169 -5.82 17.40 13.37
CA GLU A 169 -6.36 16.31 14.18
C GLU A 169 -6.16 14.95 13.49
N ALA A 170 -6.50 14.85 12.20
CA ALA A 170 -6.26 13.65 11.40
C ALA A 170 -4.77 13.30 11.33
N GLY A 171 -3.89 14.26 11.05
CA GLY A 171 -2.44 14.05 11.03
C GLY A 171 -1.90 13.54 12.37
N MET A 172 -2.37 14.12 13.48
CA MET A 172 -1.96 13.72 14.83
C MET A 172 -2.46 12.32 15.19
N LYS A 173 -3.74 12.01 14.92
CA LYS A 173 -4.30 10.67 15.09
C LYS A 173 -3.51 9.65 14.26
N TYR A 174 -3.22 9.98 13.00
CA TYR A 174 -2.49 9.08 12.12
C TYR A 174 -1.08 8.80 12.66
N PHE A 175 -0.37 9.84 13.08
CA PHE A 175 0.96 9.74 13.67
C PHE A 175 0.95 8.91 14.96
N VAL A 176 0.07 9.20 15.92
CA VAL A 176 0.04 8.51 17.22
C VAL A 176 -0.27 7.03 17.06
N TYR A 177 -1.32 6.69 16.32
CA TYR A 177 -1.66 5.28 16.08
C TYR A 177 -0.58 4.57 15.26
N GLY A 178 0.01 5.26 14.30
CA GLY A 178 1.05 4.71 13.44
C GLY A 178 2.35 4.47 14.17
N ALA A 179 2.88 5.44 14.91
CA ALA A 179 4.10 5.31 15.71
C ALA A 179 3.96 4.21 16.77
N PHE A 180 2.78 4.05 17.37
CA PHE A 180 2.52 2.93 18.27
C PHE A 180 2.57 1.58 17.53
N ALA A 181 1.88 1.45 16.40
CA ALA A 181 1.85 0.21 15.63
C ALA A 181 3.24 -0.18 15.09
N THR A 182 4.02 0.80 14.62
CA THR A 182 5.37 0.55 14.10
C THR A 182 6.37 0.28 15.22
N GLY A 183 6.21 0.90 16.39
CA GLY A 183 7.00 0.57 17.59
C GLY A 183 6.77 -0.87 18.07
N VAL A 184 5.51 -1.32 18.12
CA VAL A 184 5.17 -2.73 18.44
C VAL A 184 5.76 -3.67 17.39
N MET A 185 5.59 -3.35 16.11
CA MET A 185 6.14 -4.13 15.01
C MET A 185 7.68 -4.25 15.10
N LEU A 186 8.38 -3.14 15.35
CA LEU A 186 9.84 -3.10 15.48
C LEU A 186 10.33 -3.97 16.64
N PHE A 187 9.62 -3.97 17.78
CA PHE A 187 9.95 -4.86 18.88
C PHE A 187 9.80 -6.34 18.47
N GLY A 188 8.76 -6.69 17.72
CA GLY A 188 8.63 -8.03 17.13
C GLY A 188 9.79 -8.40 16.19
N MET A 189 10.22 -7.47 15.33
CA MET A 189 11.39 -7.65 14.47
C MET A 189 12.68 -7.83 15.28
N SER A 190 12.84 -7.10 16.39
CA SER A 190 13.97 -7.25 17.30
C SER A 190 14.00 -8.62 17.98
N LEU A 191 12.85 -9.17 18.37
CA LEU A 191 12.77 -10.52 18.92
C LEU A 191 13.19 -11.57 17.90
N LEU A 192 12.72 -11.45 16.64
CA LEU A 192 13.15 -12.33 15.54
C LEU A 192 14.66 -12.26 15.33
N TYR A 193 15.23 -11.06 15.30
CA TYR A 193 16.67 -10.86 15.20
C TYR A 193 17.41 -11.51 16.37
N GLY A 194 16.91 -11.34 17.60
CA GLY A 194 17.53 -11.92 18.79
C GLY A 194 17.60 -13.45 18.78
N ILE A 195 16.61 -14.13 18.19
CA ILE A 195 16.59 -15.60 18.10
C ILE A 195 17.32 -16.15 16.87
N THR A 196 17.39 -15.40 15.77
CA THR A 196 17.94 -15.90 14.49
C THR A 196 19.31 -15.35 14.13
N GLY A 197 19.72 -14.23 14.74
CA GLY A 197 20.99 -13.55 14.47
C GLY A 197 21.07 -12.85 13.11
N GLY A 198 19.98 -12.85 12.32
CA GLY A 198 19.94 -12.29 10.97
C GLY A 198 18.72 -11.41 10.75
N THR A 199 18.80 -10.56 9.74
CA THR A 199 17.72 -9.62 9.36
C THR A 199 17.11 -9.94 8.00
N ASN A 200 17.77 -10.78 7.19
CA ASN A 200 17.27 -11.18 5.88
C ASN A 200 16.05 -12.10 6.03
N LEU A 201 14.93 -11.73 5.38
CA LEU A 201 13.64 -12.40 5.51
C LEU A 201 13.68 -13.87 5.09
N TYR A 202 14.46 -14.20 4.07
CA TYR A 202 14.58 -15.56 3.53
C TYR A 202 15.54 -16.42 4.36
N ALA A 203 16.61 -15.83 4.88
CA ALA A 203 17.50 -16.52 5.81
C ALA A 203 16.77 -16.91 7.10
N ILE A 204 15.98 -15.98 7.67
CA ILE A 204 15.13 -16.27 8.83
C ILE A 204 14.11 -17.36 8.49
N GLY A 205 13.44 -17.26 7.33
CA GLY A 205 12.51 -18.28 6.85
C GLY A 205 13.14 -19.67 6.73
N GLY A 206 14.36 -19.76 6.19
CA GLY A 206 15.10 -21.03 6.10
C GLY A 206 15.41 -21.66 7.46
N LEU A 207 15.71 -20.85 8.48
CA LEU A 207 15.92 -21.33 9.86
C LEU A 207 14.60 -21.80 10.49
N VAL A 208 13.56 -21.00 10.36
CA VAL A 208 12.23 -21.24 10.97
C VAL A 208 11.52 -22.44 10.34
N MET A 209 11.67 -22.63 9.02
CA MET A 209 11.08 -23.76 8.29
C MET A 209 11.96 -25.01 8.26
N SER A 210 13.12 -24.99 8.94
CA SER A 210 13.98 -26.17 9.00
C SER A 210 13.27 -27.31 9.76
N ASN A 211 13.49 -28.56 9.35
CA ASN A 211 12.94 -29.75 10.04
C ASN A 211 13.62 -30.02 11.41
N GLN A 212 14.36 -29.04 11.95
CA GLN A 212 14.98 -29.16 13.26
C GLN A 212 13.93 -28.88 14.35
N PRO A 213 13.88 -29.68 15.42
CA PRO A 213 12.94 -29.45 16.51
C PRO A 213 13.25 -28.11 17.20
N ILE A 214 12.31 -27.17 17.08
CA ILE A 214 12.36 -25.88 17.80
C ILE A 214 11.88 -26.12 19.24
N SER A 215 12.62 -25.62 20.24
CA SER A 215 12.19 -25.73 21.63
C SER A 215 10.86 -24.99 21.86
N PRO A 216 10.00 -25.46 22.79
CA PRO A 216 8.72 -24.81 23.07
C PRO A 216 8.84 -23.32 23.43
N GLU A 217 9.93 -22.96 24.12
CA GLU A 217 10.25 -21.59 24.54
C GLU A 217 10.56 -20.69 23.33
N ILE A 218 11.40 -21.14 22.41
CA ILE A 218 11.73 -20.39 21.18
C ILE A 218 10.48 -20.27 20.31
N ASN A 219 9.66 -21.32 20.23
CA ASN A 219 8.39 -21.26 19.50
C ASN A 219 7.47 -20.19 20.11
N ALA A 220 7.34 -20.10 21.44
CA ALA A 220 6.55 -19.06 22.09
C ALA A 220 7.06 -17.63 21.77
N ILE A 221 8.38 -17.42 21.72
CA ILE A 221 8.97 -16.13 21.35
C ILE A 221 8.70 -15.79 19.88
N LEU A 222 8.88 -16.77 18.98
CA LEU A 222 8.52 -16.64 17.56
C LEU A 222 7.04 -16.28 17.42
N LEU A 223 6.19 -16.87 18.28
CA LEU A 223 4.79 -16.55 18.31
C LEU A 223 4.56 -15.08 18.63
N ILE A 224 5.04 -14.62 19.79
CA ILE A 224 4.91 -13.23 20.22
C ILE A 224 5.47 -12.26 19.16
N ALA A 225 6.64 -12.56 18.60
CA ALA A 225 7.28 -11.73 17.59
C ALA A 225 6.41 -11.54 16.34
N ALA A 226 5.85 -12.63 15.81
CA ALA A 226 4.96 -12.57 14.65
C ALA A 226 3.65 -11.83 14.93
N ALA A 227 3.05 -12.04 16.11
CA ALA A 227 1.85 -11.30 16.51
C ALA A 227 2.11 -9.79 16.53
N MET A 228 3.25 -9.38 17.10
CA MET A 228 3.67 -7.97 17.13
C MET A 228 3.95 -7.41 15.73
N ILE A 229 4.54 -8.19 14.83
CA ILE A 229 4.74 -7.79 13.43
C ILE A 229 3.40 -7.59 12.70
N ILE A 230 2.43 -8.49 12.94
CA ILE A 230 1.09 -8.41 12.35
C ILE A 230 0.34 -7.15 12.80
N VAL A 231 0.61 -6.60 13.99
CA VAL A 231 0.05 -5.31 14.42
C VAL A 231 0.40 -4.20 13.42
N GLY A 232 1.68 -4.09 13.03
CA GLY A 232 2.14 -3.08 12.08
C GLY A 232 1.54 -3.27 10.69
N PHE A 233 1.49 -4.51 10.19
CA PHE A 233 0.92 -4.80 8.88
C PHE A 233 -0.59 -4.59 8.85
N GLY A 234 -1.30 -5.07 9.88
CA GLY A 234 -2.72 -4.87 10.08
C GLY A 234 -3.09 -3.38 10.14
N PHE A 235 -2.28 -2.57 10.83
CA PHE A 235 -2.43 -1.11 10.82
C PHE A 235 -2.29 -0.54 9.41
N LYS A 236 -1.26 -0.95 8.66
CA LYS A 236 -0.98 -0.42 7.31
C LYS A 236 -2.08 -0.72 6.30
N ILE A 237 -2.69 -1.90 6.35
CA ILE A 237 -3.82 -2.29 5.47
C ILE A 237 -5.20 -1.89 6.02
N SER A 238 -5.25 -1.34 7.23
CA SER A 238 -6.48 -1.04 7.98
C SER A 238 -7.36 -2.27 8.27
N ALA A 239 -6.74 -3.41 8.59
CA ALA A 239 -7.48 -4.60 9.00
C ALA A 239 -7.95 -4.46 10.45
N VAL A 240 -9.12 -5.01 10.77
CA VAL A 240 -9.61 -5.10 12.15
C VAL A 240 -8.73 -6.08 12.93
N PRO A 241 -8.29 -5.75 14.16
CA PRO A 241 -8.70 -4.60 14.98
C PRO A 241 -8.00 -3.27 14.69
N PHE A 242 -6.89 -3.22 13.96
CA PHE A 242 -6.02 -2.04 13.80
C PHE A 242 -6.52 -0.93 12.84
N HIS A 243 -7.80 -0.94 12.48
CA HIS A 243 -8.44 -0.04 11.51
C HIS A 243 -8.80 1.37 12.03
N PHE A 244 -8.75 1.61 13.34
CA PHE A 244 -9.36 2.77 14.02
C PHE A 244 -8.94 4.14 13.46
N TRP A 245 -7.73 4.25 12.91
CA TRP A 245 -7.22 5.48 12.32
C TRP A 245 -7.93 5.85 11.01
N THR A 246 -8.41 4.87 10.26
CA THR A 246 -8.76 5.04 8.84
C THR A 246 -9.95 5.97 8.60
N PRO A 247 -11.10 5.83 9.31
CA PRO A 247 -12.25 6.71 9.09
C PRO A 247 -11.95 8.19 9.37
N ASP A 248 -11.31 8.47 10.51
CA ASP A 248 -11.01 9.84 10.94
C ASP A 248 -9.94 10.49 10.07
N VAL A 249 -8.90 9.73 9.71
CA VAL A 249 -7.84 10.25 8.84
C VAL A 249 -8.36 10.50 7.43
N TYR A 250 -9.19 9.61 6.89
CA TYR A 250 -9.77 9.83 5.56
C TYR A 250 -10.64 11.07 5.54
N GLU A 251 -11.51 11.24 6.55
CA GLU A 251 -12.41 12.40 6.59
C GLU A 251 -11.64 13.72 6.79
N GLY A 252 -10.68 13.77 7.71
CA GLY A 252 -9.98 15.02 8.05
C GLY A 252 -8.85 15.41 7.09
N SER A 253 -8.31 14.48 6.31
CA SER A 253 -7.19 14.77 5.39
C SER A 253 -7.65 15.46 4.10
N PRO A 254 -6.74 16.16 3.39
CA PRO A 254 -7.01 16.59 2.02
C PRO A 254 -7.50 15.43 1.15
N THR A 255 -8.56 15.65 0.39
CA THR A 255 -9.24 14.58 -0.39
C THR A 255 -8.33 13.94 -1.42
N ALA A 256 -7.44 14.72 -2.05
CA ALA A 256 -6.43 14.19 -2.96
C ALA A 256 -5.43 13.26 -2.27
N PHE A 257 -4.95 13.62 -1.06
CA PHE A 257 -4.11 12.73 -0.28
C PHE A 257 -4.89 11.48 0.19
N THR A 258 -6.17 11.63 0.50
CA THR A 258 -7.05 10.49 0.86
C THR A 258 -7.14 9.47 -0.29
N ALA A 259 -7.21 9.94 -1.54
CA ALA A 259 -7.14 9.08 -2.73
C ALA A 259 -5.83 8.29 -2.80
N PHE A 260 -4.71 8.94 -2.49
CA PHE A 260 -3.38 8.34 -2.52
C PHE A 260 -3.16 7.32 -1.39
N VAL A 261 -3.46 7.68 -0.14
CA VAL A 261 -3.29 6.79 1.01
C VAL A 261 -4.26 5.61 0.97
N SER A 262 -5.44 5.79 0.38
CA SER A 262 -6.42 4.70 0.25
C SER A 262 -6.06 3.64 -0.78
N THR A 263 -5.08 3.92 -1.64
CA THR A 263 -4.66 3.05 -2.75
C THR A 263 -3.21 2.61 -2.58
N ALA A 264 -2.25 3.51 -2.81
CA ALA A 264 -0.81 3.21 -2.77
C ALA A 264 -0.35 2.69 -1.40
N SER A 265 -0.74 3.35 -0.30
CA SER A 265 -0.31 2.93 1.05
C SER A 265 -0.84 1.55 1.42
N LYS A 266 -2.10 1.25 1.06
CA LYS A 266 -2.69 -0.08 1.28
C LYS A 266 -2.02 -1.15 0.43
N ALA A 267 -1.81 -0.87 -0.85
CA ALA A 267 -1.10 -1.77 -1.74
C ALA A 267 0.32 -2.06 -1.22
N ALA A 268 1.04 -1.06 -0.68
CA ALA A 268 2.34 -1.27 -0.06
C ALA A 268 2.27 -2.16 1.19
N GLY A 269 1.23 -2.02 2.01
CA GLY A 269 0.96 -2.94 3.11
C GLY A 269 0.78 -4.39 2.65
N PHE A 270 0.01 -4.62 1.58
CA PHE A 270 -0.16 -5.94 0.98
C PHE A 270 1.11 -6.48 0.33
N ALA A 271 1.94 -5.63 -0.29
CA ALA A 271 3.21 -6.02 -0.86
C ALA A 271 4.15 -6.62 0.21
N VAL A 272 4.25 -5.93 1.35
CA VAL A 272 5.03 -6.41 2.50
C VAL A 272 4.44 -7.70 3.07
N PHE A 273 3.11 -7.77 3.16
CA PHE A 273 2.41 -8.98 3.59
C PHE A 273 2.77 -10.16 2.68
N MET A 274 2.68 -10.02 1.35
CA MET A 274 3.09 -11.08 0.42
C MET A 274 4.57 -11.45 0.59
N ARG A 275 5.44 -10.46 0.75
CA ARG A 275 6.88 -10.63 0.87
C ARG A 275 7.27 -11.45 2.09
N VAL A 276 6.81 -11.05 3.28
CA VAL A 276 7.11 -11.71 4.56
C VAL A 276 6.56 -13.13 4.61
N PHE A 277 5.39 -13.33 4.01
CA PHE A 277 4.74 -14.64 4.02
C PHE A 277 5.39 -15.59 3.00
N SER A 278 5.71 -15.09 1.81
CA SER A 278 6.46 -15.87 0.80
C SER A 278 7.87 -16.23 1.24
N SER A 279 8.49 -15.45 2.14
CA SER A 279 9.82 -15.76 2.67
C SER A 279 9.81 -16.88 3.70
N GLY A 280 8.63 -17.26 4.24
CA GLY A 280 8.51 -18.32 5.25
C GLY A 280 8.90 -17.89 6.67
N MET A 281 9.24 -16.62 6.87
CA MET A 281 9.80 -16.10 8.13
C MET A 281 8.90 -16.35 9.36
N LEU A 282 7.58 -16.35 9.18
CA LEU A 282 6.61 -16.49 10.26
C LEU A 282 6.07 -17.93 10.42
N ASN A 283 6.69 -18.92 9.75
CA ASN A 283 6.20 -20.29 9.65
C ASN A 283 4.70 -20.36 9.33
N PHE A 284 4.28 -19.65 8.30
CA PHE A 284 2.86 -19.62 7.98
C PHE A 284 2.51 -20.81 7.08
N THR A 285 1.70 -21.73 7.59
CA THR A 285 1.17 -22.83 6.79
C THR A 285 -0.35 -22.75 6.82
N PRO A 286 -1.02 -22.61 5.66
CA PRO A 286 -2.46 -22.60 5.61
C PRO A 286 -3.01 -23.96 6.11
N GLY A 287 -4.14 -23.89 6.79
CA GLY A 287 -4.90 -25.05 7.24
C GLY A 287 -6.13 -25.29 6.38
N ASN A 288 -6.57 -26.53 6.28
CA ASN A 288 -7.85 -26.84 5.65
C ASN A 288 -9.02 -26.54 6.60
N LEU A 289 -10.02 -25.80 6.11
CA LEU A 289 -11.27 -25.59 6.84
C LEU A 289 -11.92 -26.97 7.09
N GLY A 290 -12.11 -27.33 8.36
CA GLY A 290 -12.72 -28.60 8.77
C GLY A 290 -11.76 -29.71 9.21
N GLN A 291 -10.45 -29.48 9.20
CA GLN A 291 -9.46 -30.40 9.79
C GLN A 291 -8.69 -29.71 10.93
N PRO A 292 -9.20 -29.76 12.18
CA PRO A 292 -8.53 -29.16 13.34
C PRO A 292 -7.10 -29.71 13.47
N GLY A 293 -6.11 -28.82 13.50
CA GLY A 293 -4.69 -29.18 13.63
C GLY A 293 -3.89 -29.21 12.33
N GLN A 294 -4.51 -28.95 11.17
CA GLN A 294 -3.77 -28.64 9.93
C GLN A 294 -3.61 -27.12 9.81
N GLY A 295 -2.38 -26.65 9.58
CA GLY A 295 -2.01 -25.24 9.53
C GLY A 295 -1.40 -24.74 10.84
N THR A 296 -0.58 -23.69 10.76
CA THR A 296 0.02 -23.09 11.96
C THR A 296 -1.00 -22.26 12.74
N ALA A 297 -0.73 -22.02 14.03
CA ALA A 297 -1.65 -21.31 14.95
C ALA A 297 -2.14 -19.94 14.43
N TRP A 298 -1.44 -19.38 13.44
CA TRP A 298 -1.72 -18.10 12.80
C TRP A 298 -2.86 -18.09 11.80
N TRP A 299 -3.05 -19.20 11.11
CA TRP A 299 -4.00 -19.28 10.01
C TRP A 299 -5.42 -18.89 10.46
N PRO A 300 -5.97 -19.45 11.56
CA PRO A 300 -7.29 -19.07 12.06
C PRO A 300 -7.38 -17.60 12.47
N MET A 301 -6.31 -17.03 13.03
CA MET A 301 -6.29 -15.63 13.46
C MET A 301 -6.45 -14.69 12.26
N LEU A 302 -5.68 -14.91 11.18
CA LEU A 302 -5.77 -14.06 9.99
C LEU A 302 -7.08 -14.25 9.22
N VAL A 303 -7.60 -15.48 9.16
CA VAL A 303 -8.95 -15.74 8.61
C VAL A 303 -10.00 -14.99 9.42
N SER A 304 -9.89 -15.00 10.76
CA SER A 304 -10.79 -14.23 11.63
C SER A 304 -10.67 -12.73 11.38
N MET A 305 -9.46 -12.19 11.26
CA MET A 305 -9.23 -10.79 10.90
C MET A 305 -9.88 -10.46 9.55
N CYS A 306 -9.73 -11.32 8.54
CA CYS A 306 -10.34 -11.15 7.21
C CYS A 306 -11.88 -11.07 7.30
N ILE A 307 -12.53 -12.05 7.96
CA ILE A 307 -13.99 -12.11 8.13
C ILE A 307 -14.50 -10.88 8.88
N ILE A 308 -13.87 -10.53 10.01
CA ILE A 308 -14.30 -9.40 10.83
C ILE A 308 -14.08 -8.08 10.07
N THR A 309 -12.97 -7.95 9.34
CA THR A 309 -12.68 -6.75 8.53
C THR A 309 -13.74 -6.51 7.45
N MET A 310 -14.15 -7.55 6.72
CA MET A 310 -15.23 -7.44 5.74
C MET A 310 -16.57 -7.11 6.40
N THR A 311 -16.86 -7.74 7.53
CA THR A 311 -18.11 -7.56 8.26
C THR A 311 -18.24 -6.13 8.78
N ILE A 312 -17.29 -5.67 9.60
CA ILE A 312 -17.31 -4.33 10.19
C ILE A 312 -17.25 -3.26 9.12
N GLY A 313 -16.40 -3.42 8.10
CA GLY A 313 -16.29 -2.44 7.01
C GLY A 313 -17.61 -2.22 6.27
N ASN A 314 -18.32 -3.30 5.90
CA ASN A 314 -19.58 -3.18 5.18
C ASN A 314 -20.72 -2.64 6.06
N PHE A 315 -20.88 -3.15 7.29
CA PHE A 315 -21.96 -2.68 8.17
C PHE A 315 -21.76 -1.22 8.60
N ALA A 316 -20.54 -0.82 8.92
CA ALA A 316 -20.27 0.55 9.33
C ALA A 316 -20.43 1.55 8.17
N ALA A 317 -20.14 1.15 6.92
CA ALA A 317 -20.31 2.01 5.75
C ALA A 317 -21.77 2.46 5.52
N ILE A 318 -22.77 1.61 5.84
CA ILE A 318 -24.20 1.88 5.61
C ILE A 318 -24.69 3.10 6.40
N TYR A 319 -24.14 3.33 7.59
CA TYR A 319 -24.59 4.40 8.49
C TYR A 319 -23.88 5.74 8.27
N GLN A 320 -22.92 5.82 7.33
CA GLN A 320 -22.15 7.04 7.11
C GLN A 320 -22.91 8.05 6.24
N ARG A 321 -22.83 9.33 6.61
CA ARG A 321 -23.36 10.46 5.81
C ARG A 321 -22.29 11.21 5.03
N ASN A 322 -21.06 11.24 5.55
CA ASN A 322 -19.91 11.81 4.86
C ASN A 322 -19.36 10.80 3.84
N ILE A 323 -19.15 11.24 2.59
CA ILE A 323 -18.74 10.36 1.49
C ILE A 323 -17.32 9.80 1.68
N LYS A 324 -16.39 10.57 2.25
CA LYS A 324 -15.01 10.12 2.52
C LYS A 324 -15.00 9.11 3.65
N ARG A 325 -15.79 9.32 4.70
CA ARG A 325 -15.94 8.37 5.81
C ARG A 325 -16.60 7.08 5.35
N MET A 326 -17.61 7.16 4.48
CA MET A 326 -18.20 5.97 3.83
C MET A 326 -17.15 5.20 3.01
N LEU A 327 -16.36 5.89 2.18
CA LEU A 327 -15.27 5.25 1.42
C LEU A 327 -14.13 4.73 2.30
N ALA A 328 -13.91 5.29 3.49
CA ALA A 328 -12.96 4.77 4.46
C ALA A 328 -13.39 3.37 4.96
N TYR A 329 -14.66 3.20 5.31
CA TYR A 329 -15.20 1.90 5.70
C TYR A 329 -15.30 0.92 4.52
N SER A 330 -15.63 1.41 3.32
CA SER A 330 -15.50 0.61 2.09
C SER A 330 -14.07 0.10 1.92
N SER A 331 -13.08 0.98 2.03
CA SER A 331 -11.65 0.65 1.96
C SER A 331 -11.22 -0.38 3.03
N ILE A 332 -11.78 -0.32 4.24
CA ILE A 332 -11.59 -1.36 5.28
C ILE A 332 -12.14 -2.70 4.78
N SER A 333 -13.38 -2.76 4.29
CA SER A 333 -13.93 -4.01 3.74
C SER A 333 -13.15 -4.52 2.53
N GLN A 334 -12.67 -3.63 1.64
CA GLN A 334 -11.89 -4.03 0.47
C GLN A 334 -10.54 -4.65 0.86
N ALA A 335 -9.92 -4.21 1.96
CA ALA A 335 -8.74 -4.88 2.51
C ALA A 335 -9.08 -6.30 2.99
N GLY A 336 -10.26 -6.51 3.56
CA GLY A 336 -10.77 -7.84 3.89
C GLY A 336 -10.86 -8.76 2.67
N TYR A 337 -11.43 -8.30 1.55
CA TYR A 337 -11.46 -9.08 0.31
C TYR A 337 -10.06 -9.38 -0.24
N ALA A 338 -9.15 -8.41 -0.25
CA ALA A 338 -7.77 -8.63 -0.67
C ALA A 338 -7.03 -9.66 0.22
N LEU A 339 -7.33 -9.70 1.52
CA LEU A 339 -6.76 -10.70 2.43
C LEU A 339 -7.16 -12.13 2.04
N ILE A 340 -8.36 -12.38 1.48
CA ILE A 340 -8.78 -13.74 1.08
C ILE A 340 -7.75 -14.36 0.14
N GLY A 341 -7.36 -13.66 -0.92
CA GLY A 341 -6.44 -14.20 -1.92
C GLY A 341 -5.04 -14.44 -1.35
N LEU A 342 -4.55 -13.51 -0.52
CA LEU A 342 -3.26 -13.65 0.17
C LEU A 342 -3.25 -14.87 1.10
N LEU A 343 -4.38 -15.10 1.76
CA LEU A 343 -4.55 -16.19 2.71
C LEU A 343 -4.54 -17.57 2.01
N THR A 344 -4.76 -17.68 0.71
CA THR A 344 -4.69 -19.00 0.04
C THR A 344 -3.28 -19.59 -0.06
N PHE A 345 -2.22 -18.78 0.04
CA PHE A 345 -0.81 -19.18 -0.18
C PHE A 345 -0.54 -19.86 -1.52
N THR A 346 -1.36 -19.59 -2.53
CA THR A 346 -1.17 -20.10 -3.88
C THR A 346 -0.64 -19.00 -4.81
N PRO A 347 0.10 -19.36 -5.88
CA PRO A 347 0.43 -18.43 -6.94
C PRO A 347 -0.82 -17.73 -7.49
N ASP A 348 -1.92 -18.47 -7.68
CA ASP A 348 -3.20 -17.95 -8.15
C ASP A 348 -3.79 -16.90 -7.19
N GLY A 349 -3.77 -17.14 -5.88
CA GLY A 349 -4.29 -16.19 -4.89
C GLY A 349 -3.46 -14.93 -4.75
N SER A 350 -2.13 -15.04 -4.80
CA SER A 350 -1.24 -13.87 -4.86
C SER A 350 -1.46 -13.05 -6.13
N GLY A 351 -1.57 -13.70 -7.30
CA GLY A 351 -1.90 -13.08 -8.58
C GLY A 351 -3.26 -12.37 -8.55
N ALA A 352 -4.30 -13.04 -8.04
CA ALA A 352 -5.63 -12.48 -7.88
C ALA A 352 -5.65 -11.26 -6.96
N THR A 353 -4.90 -11.30 -5.86
CA THR A 353 -4.79 -10.17 -4.91
C THR A 353 -4.08 -8.97 -5.56
N MET A 354 -2.99 -9.19 -6.28
CA MET A 354 -2.29 -8.13 -7.02
C MET A 354 -3.20 -7.49 -8.09
N PHE A 355 -3.91 -8.32 -8.86
CA PHE A 355 -4.88 -7.84 -9.85
C PHE A 355 -6.01 -7.03 -9.20
N TYR A 356 -6.56 -7.54 -8.10
CA TYR A 356 -7.61 -6.86 -7.33
C TYR A 356 -7.16 -5.49 -6.81
N LEU A 357 -5.97 -5.40 -6.23
CA LEU A 357 -5.41 -4.14 -5.71
C LEU A 357 -5.13 -3.11 -6.82
N LEU A 358 -4.68 -3.57 -7.99
CA LEU A 358 -4.49 -2.72 -9.16
C LEU A 358 -5.82 -2.11 -9.62
N MET A 359 -6.85 -2.95 -9.80
CA MET A 359 -8.18 -2.48 -10.21
C MET A 359 -8.84 -1.59 -9.16
N TYR A 360 -8.64 -1.92 -7.88
CA TYR A 360 -9.09 -1.11 -6.76
C TYR A 360 -8.42 0.26 -6.75
N ALA A 361 -7.12 0.35 -7.04
CA ALA A 361 -6.41 1.63 -7.09
C ALA A 361 -7.02 2.59 -8.11
N PHE A 362 -7.24 2.14 -9.35
CA PHE A 362 -7.88 2.96 -10.39
C PHE A 362 -9.32 3.34 -10.03
N THR A 363 -10.10 2.38 -9.53
CA THR A 363 -11.50 2.61 -9.14
C THR A 363 -11.61 3.67 -8.04
N ASN A 364 -10.76 3.56 -7.02
CA ASN A 364 -10.84 4.44 -5.87
C ASN A 364 -10.35 5.86 -6.20
N ILE A 365 -9.28 5.99 -7.00
CA ILE A 365 -8.81 7.30 -7.47
C ILE A 365 -9.86 7.98 -8.35
N ALA A 366 -10.58 7.22 -9.19
CA ALA A 366 -11.70 7.76 -9.96
C ALA A 366 -12.84 8.28 -9.06
N ALA A 367 -13.23 7.53 -8.03
CA ALA A 367 -14.23 7.96 -7.06
C ALA A 367 -13.80 9.25 -6.32
N PHE A 368 -12.57 9.27 -5.79
CA PHE A 368 -12.03 10.46 -5.12
C PHE A 368 -11.84 11.64 -6.06
N GLY A 369 -11.52 11.42 -7.33
CA GLY A 369 -11.47 12.47 -8.35
C GLY A 369 -12.83 13.19 -8.48
N VAL A 370 -13.93 12.43 -8.54
CA VAL A 370 -15.28 13.02 -8.54
C VAL A 370 -15.57 13.77 -7.23
N ILE A 371 -15.19 13.20 -6.08
CA ILE A 371 -15.36 13.86 -4.78
C ILE A 371 -14.61 15.20 -4.74
N ILE A 372 -13.37 15.26 -5.23
CA ILE A 372 -12.58 16.51 -5.28
C ILE A 372 -13.28 17.58 -6.13
N VAL A 373 -13.81 17.21 -7.29
CA VAL A 373 -14.51 18.18 -8.16
C VAL A 373 -15.76 18.72 -7.47
N ILE A 374 -16.55 17.85 -6.84
CA ILE A 374 -17.79 18.24 -6.17
C ILE A 374 -17.51 19.04 -4.89
N SER A 375 -16.53 18.62 -4.07
CA SER A 375 -16.18 19.31 -2.83
C SER A 375 -15.56 20.68 -3.07
N ASN A 376 -14.82 20.85 -4.17
CA ASN A 376 -14.28 22.14 -4.57
C ASN A 376 -15.38 23.18 -4.87
N VAL A 377 -16.54 22.74 -5.38
CA VAL A 377 -17.70 23.61 -5.69
C VAL A 377 -18.62 23.76 -4.48
N SER A 378 -19.03 22.65 -3.86
CA SER A 378 -19.99 22.63 -2.74
C SER A 378 -19.40 23.10 -1.41
N LYS A 379 -18.07 23.06 -1.25
CA LYS A 379 -17.35 23.27 0.03
C LYS A 379 -17.80 22.32 1.13
N SER A 380 -18.35 21.17 0.73
CA SER A 380 -18.87 20.13 1.62
C SER A 380 -18.51 18.76 1.04
N GLU A 381 -18.53 17.75 1.91
CA GLU A 381 -18.19 16.36 1.61
C GLU A 381 -19.32 15.41 2.05
N GLN A 382 -20.54 15.94 2.09
CA GLN A 382 -21.74 15.22 2.52
C GLN A 382 -22.38 14.51 1.31
N MET A 383 -23.07 13.40 1.58
CA MET A 383 -23.67 12.61 0.51
C MET A 383 -24.78 13.37 -0.23
N GLU A 384 -25.45 14.31 0.44
CA GLU A 384 -26.48 15.18 -0.13
C GLU A 384 -25.94 16.07 -1.26
N ASP A 385 -24.65 16.41 -1.24
CA ASP A 385 -24.01 17.21 -2.29
C ASP A 385 -24.01 16.51 -3.66
N PHE A 386 -24.21 15.19 -3.68
CA PHE A 386 -24.27 14.36 -4.89
C PHE A 386 -25.70 14.23 -5.46
N TYR A 387 -26.73 14.73 -4.77
CA TYR A 387 -28.10 14.61 -5.24
C TYR A 387 -28.32 15.35 -6.58
N GLY A 388 -28.97 14.68 -7.53
CA GLY A 388 -29.18 15.22 -8.88
C GLY A 388 -27.90 15.42 -9.71
N LEU A 389 -26.77 14.79 -9.34
CA LEU A 389 -25.52 14.90 -10.10
C LEU A 389 -25.68 14.46 -11.56
N ASN A 390 -26.53 13.48 -11.86
CA ASN A 390 -26.81 13.03 -13.22
C ASN A 390 -27.39 14.13 -14.13
N LYS A 391 -28.14 15.09 -13.57
CA LYS A 391 -28.68 16.24 -14.29
C LYS A 391 -27.67 17.38 -14.40
N ARG A 392 -26.88 17.60 -13.35
CA ARG A 392 -25.90 18.71 -13.28
C ARG A 392 -24.62 18.42 -14.07
N SER A 393 -24.10 17.21 -13.97
CA SER A 393 -22.89 16.76 -14.66
C SER A 393 -22.99 15.25 -14.93
N PRO A 394 -23.61 14.84 -16.07
CA PRO A 394 -23.87 13.44 -16.38
C PRO A 394 -22.58 12.61 -16.48
N TYR A 395 -21.48 13.18 -16.95
CA TYR A 395 -20.20 12.49 -17.05
C TYR A 395 -19.57 12.19 -15.68
N LEU A 396 -19.59 13.14 -14.73
CA LEU A 396 -19.12 12.89 -13.36
C LEU A 396 -20.00 11.88 -12.64
N ALA A 397 -21.32 11.95 -12.85
CA ALA A 397 -22.26 10.96 -12.33
C ALA A 397 -21.95 9.55 -12.87
N LEU A 398 -21.65 9.43 -14.16
CA LEU A 398 -21.30 8.17 -14.79
C LEU A 398 -19.98 7.60 -14.23
N VAL A 399 -18.95 8.42 -14.06
CA VAL A 399 -17.68 8.00 -13.45
C VAL A 399 -17.91 7.51 -12.01
N MET A 400 -18.66 8.27 -11.20
CA MET A 400 -18.97 7.87 -9.82
C MET A 400 -19.79 6.59 -9.78
N LEU A 401 -20.78 6.44 -10.68
CA LEU A 401 -21.58 5.23 -10.81
C LEU A 401 -20.69 4.01 -11.10
N PHE A 402 -19.86 4.07 -12.14
CA PHE A 402 -18.96 2.96 -12.46
C PHE A 402 -17.97 2.67 -11.34
N ALA A 403 -17.47 3.71 -10.64
CA ALA A 403 -16.59 3.51 -9.50
C ALA A 403 -17.29 2.78 -8.35
N LEU A 404 -18.52 3.18 -7.99
CA LEU A 404 -19.31 2.53 -6.94
C LEU A 404 -19.75 1.11 -7.34
N LEU A 405 -20.16 0.88 -8.60
CA LEU A 405 -20.48 -0.45 -9.12
C LEU A 405 -19.25 -1.36 -9.09
N SER A 406 -18.06 -0.83 -9.42
CA SER A 406 -16.78 -1.54 -9.34
C SER A 406 -16.43 -1.91 -7.90
N LEU A 407 -16.52 -0.97 -6.95
CA LEU A 407 -16.33 -1.27 -5.52
C LEU A 407 -17.36 -2.29 -5.00
N GLY A 408 -18.60 -2.22 -5.48
CA GLY A 408 -19.66 -3.20 -5.20
C GLY A 408 -19.36 -4.58 -5.76
N GLY A 409 -18.63 -4.65 -6.89
CA GLY A 409 -18.34 -5.90 -7.59
C GLY A 409 -19.47 -6.34 -8.51
N ILE A 410 -20.06 -5.41 -9.26
CA ILE A 410 -21.17 -5.70 -10.19
C ILE A 410 -20.64 -5.88 -11.63
N PRO A 411 -20.97 -6.97 -12.35
CA PRO A 411 -20.58 -7.14 -13.76
C PRO A 411 -21.09 -6.00 -14.65
N PRO A 412 -20.34 -5.52 -15.67
CA PRO A 412 -19.04 -6.00 -16.17
C PRO A 412 -17.82 -5.22 -15.61
N THR A 413 -17.88 -4.72 -14.38
CA THR A 413 -16.81 -3.85 -13.84
C THR A 413 -15.52 -4.59 -13.45
N ALA A 414 -14.41 -3.86 -13.39
CA ALA A 414 -13.11 -4.41 -13.02
C ALA A 414 -13.07 -4.98 -11.59
N GLY A 415 -13.77 -4.35 -10.64
CA GLY A 415 -13.86 -4.84 -9.27
C GLY A 415 -14.64 -6.16 -9.14
N PHE A 416 -15.58 -6.46 -10.04
CA PHE A 416 -16.21 -7.78 -10.13
C PHE A 416 -15.18 -8.86 -10.48
N LEU A 417 -14.40 -8.64 -11.55
CA LEU A 417 -13.36 -9.59 -11.96
C LEU A 417 -12.34 -9.83 -10.86
N GLY A 418 -11.93 -8.77 -10.16
CA GLY A 418 -10.98 -8.89 -9.07
C GLY A 418 -11.52 -9.73 -7.90
N LYS A 419 -12.76 -9.49 -7.46
CA LYS A 419 -13.41 -10.32 -6.43
C LYS A 419 -13.62 -11.75 -6.90
N PHE A 420 -14.03 -11.94 -8.16
CA PHE A 420 -14.22 -13.26 -8.75
C PHE A 420 -12.92 -14.08 -8.74
N PHE A 421 -11.79 -13.51 -9.15
CA PHE A 421 -10.51 -14.22 -9.13
C PHE A 421 -10.04 -14.54 -7.71
N VAL A 422 -10.25 -13.62 -6.77
CA VAL A 422 -9.93 -13.86 -5.36
C VAL A 422 -10.77 -15.01 -4.78
N PHE A 423 -12.08 -15.06 -5.07
CA PHE A 423 -12.94 -16.16 -4.63
C PHE A 423 -12.69 -17.47 -5.38
N LYS A 424 -12.22 -17.42 -6.62
CA LYS A 424 -11.85 -18.62 -7.37
C LYS A 424 -10.57 -19.26 -6.83
N ALA A 425 -9.65 -18.45 -6.32
CA ALA A 425 -8.38 -18.92 -5.77
C ALA A 425 -8.51 -19.50 -4.34
N ALA A 426 -9.55 -19.08 -3.61
CA ALA A 426 -9.86 -19.55 -2.26
C ALA A 426 -10.82 -20.74 -2.29
#